data_AF-A0AA50HSZ7-F1
#
_entry.id   AF-A0AA50HSZ7-F1
#
_cell.length_a   1.000
_cell.length_b   1.000
_cell.length_c   1.000
_cell.angle_alpha   90.00
_cell.angle_beta   90.00
_cell.angle_gamma   90.00
#
_symmetry.space_group_name_H-M   'P 1'
#
loop_
_entity.id
_entity.type
_entity.pdbx_description
1 polymer ?
#
loop_
_entity_poly.entity_id
_entity_poly.type
_entity_poly.pdbx_seq_one_letter_code
_entity_poly.pdbx_strand_id
1 'polypeptide(L)'
;MALSLESQANQWQVGIHITDIAHYIAEDSLLDQLARKRGTTVYLEEQICPLFPEGLTGRCSLIPDEDRLALSFFLTVDDRGK
;
A
#
# COMPACT_ATOMS: atom_id res chain seq x y z
N MET A 1 2.19 0.89 3.41
CA MET A 1 1.79 -0.44 3.90
C MET A 1 1.88 -0.44 5.41
N ALA A 2 0.96 -1.12 6.08
CA ALA A 2 0.99 -1.35 7.52
C ALA A 2 0.77 -2.85 7.80
N LEU A 3 1.23 -3.32 8.96
CA LEU A 3 1.10 -4.69 9.41
C LEU A 3 0.43 -4.73 10.78
N SER A 4 -0.48 -5.68 11.00
CA SER A 4 -1.05 -6.03 12.30
C SER A 4 -0.80 -7.50 12.60
N LEU A 5 -0.58 -7.83 13.88
CA LEU A 5 -0.41 -9.20 14.33
C LEU A 5 -1.23 -9.45 15.59
N GLU A 6 -1.98 -10.54 15.58
CA GLU A 6 -2.75 -11.04 16.72
C GLU A 6 -2.42 -12.51 16.97
N SER A 7 -2.23 -12.88 18.24
CA SER A 7 -2.01 -14.28 18.62
C SER A 7 -3.35 -14.97 18.90
N GLN A 8 -3.58 -16.12 18.26
CA GLN A 8 -4.76 -16.96 18.46
C GLN A 8 -4.34 -18.40 18.78
N ALA A 9 -4.26 -18.71 20.08
CA ALA A 9 -3.84 -20.02 20.59
C ALA A 9 -2.49 -20.48 20.00
N ASN A 10 -2.50 -21.41 19.02
CA ASN A 10 -1.32 -21.96 18.35
C ASN A 10 -1.13 -21.41 16.92
N GLN A 11 -1.78 -20.28 16.61
CA GLN A 11 -1.72 -19.64 15.30
C GLN A 11 -1.60 -18.12 15.47
N TRP A 12 -1.15 -17.48 14.41
CA TRP A 12 -1.05 -16.03 14.27
C TRP A 12 -2.05 -15.55 13.23
N GLN A 13 -2.75 -14.48 13.52
CA GLN A 13 -3.49 -13.73 12.52
C GLN A 13 -2.64 -12.52 12.11
N VAL A 14 -2.23 -12.49 10.85
CA VAL A 14 -1.41 -11.44 10.26
C VAL A 14 -2.29 -10.60 9.33
N GLY A 15 -2.46 -9.33 9.65
CA GLY A 15 -3.10 -8.35 8.77
C GLY A 15 -2.07 -7.61 7.94
N ILE A 16 -2.22 -7.64 6.63
CA ILE A 16 -1.42 -6.86 5.67
C ILE A 16 -2.33 -5.78 5.10
N HIS A 17 -1.99 -4.51 5.36
CA HIS A 17 -2.80 -3.36 4.96
C HIS A 17 -2.05 -2.56 3.88
N ILE A 18 -2.58 -2.60 2.66
CA ILE A 18 -2.04 -1.88 1.50
C ILE A 18 -2.88 -0.64 1.26
N THR A 19 -2.22 0.50 1.00
CA THR A 19 -2.94 1.74 0.68
C THR A 19 -3.79 1.56 -0.57
N ASP A 20 -5.02 2.06 -0.54
CA ASP A 20 -5.93 1.98 -1.67
C ASP A 20 -5.74 3.19 -2.62
N ILE A 21 -4.66 3.15 -3.41
CA ILE A 21 -4.40 4.18 -4.43
C ILE A 21 -5.45 4.14 -5.55
N ALA A 22 -5.98 2.96 -5.87
CA ALA A 22 -6.95 2.79 -6.94
C ALA A 22 -8.26 3.53 -6.64
N HIS A 23 -8.63 3.69 -5.37
CA HIS A 23 -9.76 4.52 -4.98
C HIS A 23 -9.62 6.00 -5.43
N TYR A 24 -8.40 6.53 -5.46
CA TYR A 24 -8.15 7.94 -5.79
C TYR A 24 -7.86 8.18 -7.27
N ILE A 25 -7.51 7.13 -8.02
CA ILE A 25 -7.17 7.23 -9.44
C ILE A 25 -8.21 6.48 -10.25
N ALA A 26 -9.09 7.22 -10.91
CA ALA A 26 -10.06 6.64 -11.82
C ALA A 26 -9.38 5.91 -12.97
N GLU A 27 -9.94 4.76 -13.35
CA GLU A 27 -9.53 3.99 -14.52
C GLU A 27 -9.55 4.88 -15.78
N ASP A 28 -8.54 4.73 -16.63
CA ASP A 28 -8.33 5.45 -17.89
C ASP A 28 -8.18 6.97 -17.77
N SER A 29 -8.09 7.51 -16.55
CA SER A 29 -7.73 8.90 -16.31
C SER A 29 -6.33 9.22 -16.84
N LEU A 30 -6.03 10.51 -17.04
CA LEU A 30 -4.69 10.94 -17.45
C LEU A 30 -3.60 10.41 -16.51
N LEU A 31 -3.87 10.42 -15.19
CA LEU A 31 -2.91 9.96 -14.20
C LEU A 31 -2.68 8.45 -14.27
N ASP A 32 -3.74 7.67 -14.50
CA ASP A 32 -3.65 6.23 -14.69
C ASP A 32 -2.89 5.87 -15.99
N GLN A 33 -3.19 6.54 -17.11
CA GLN A 33 -2.44 6.35 -18.35
C GLN A 33 -0.95 6.68 -18.19
N LEU A 34 -0.62 7.75 -17.47
CA LEU A 34 0.76 8.11 -17.14
C LEU A 34 1.40 7.07 -16.23
N ALA A 35 0.67 6.54 -15.25
CA ALA A 35 1.15 5.50 -14.35
C ALA A 35 1.44 4.20 -15.10
N ARG A 36 0.53 3.76 -15.99
CA ARG A 36 0.72 2.60 -16.88
C ARG A 36 1.92 2.79 -17.81
N LYS A 37 2.12 4.00 -18.35
CA LYS A 37 3.27 4.33 -19.20
C LYS A 37 4.60 4.32 -18.45
N ARG A 38 4.63 4.82 -17.21
CA ARG A 38 5.86 4.90 -16.38
C ARG A 38 6.18 3.59 -15.64
N GLY A 39 5.16 2.80 -15.31
CA GLY A 39 5.26 1.48 -14.68
C GLY A 39 5.59 1.51 -13.19
N THR A 40 6.60 2.28 -12.77
CA THR A 40 7.08 2.31 -11.38
C THR A 40 7.70 3.66 -11.00
N THR A 41 7.90 3.87 -9.70
CA THR A 41 8.81 4.91 -9.20
C THR A 41 10.24 4.47 -9.48
N VAL A 42 11.03 5.35 -10.08
CA VAL A 42 12.45 5.08 -10.35
C VAL A 42 13.29 5.73 -9.26
N TYR A 43 14.15 4.93 -8.63
CA TYR A 43 15.12 5.38 -7.64
C TYR A 43 16.49 5.45 -8.31
N LEU A 44 17.08 6.66 -8.32
CA LEU A 44 18.45 6.95 -8.75
C LEU A 44 19.29 7.23 -7.50
N GLU A 45 20.63 7.29 -7.63
CA GLU A 45 21.52 7.52 -6.49
C GLU A 45 21.15 8.77 -5.67
N GLU A 46 20.92 9.90 -6.34
CA GLU A 46 20.63 11.18 -5.68
C GLU A 46 19.19 11.67 -5.88
N GLN A 47 18.39 10.97 -6.70
CA GLN A 47 17.09 11.46 -7.14
C GLN A 47 16.04 10.36 -7.13
N ILE A 48 14.79 10.77 -6.86
CA ILE A 48 13.63 9.90 -6.97
C ILE A 48 12.74 10.48 -8.06
N CYS A 49 12.32 9.63 -8.99
CA CYS A 49 11.34 9.96 -10.01
C CYS A 49 10.01 9.29 -9.61
N PRO A 50 9.17 9.95 -8.78
CA PRO A 50 7.99 9.33 -8.19
C PRO A 50 6.95 9.02 -9.26
N LEU A 51 6.29 7.87 -9.15
CA LEU A 51 5.21 7.46 -10.05
C LEU A 51 4.03 8.43 -9.99
N PHE A 52 3.68 8.86 -8.78
CA PHE A 52 2.55 9.73 -8.49
C PHE A 52 2.99 11.07 -7.88
N PRO A 53 2.21 12.15 -8.03
CA PRO A 53 2.47 13.43 -7.37
C PRO A 53 2.46 13.31 -5.84
N GLU A 54 3.30 14.09 -5.15
CA GLU A 54 3.41 14.07 -3.68
C GLU A 54 2.09 14.36 -2.96
N GLY A 55 1.27 15.27 -3.51
CA GLY A 55 -0.04 15.58 -2.94
C GLY A 55 -0.99 14.39 -2.93
N LEU A 56 -0.85 13.44 -3.86
CA LEU A 56 -1.64 12.21 -3.88
C LEU A 56 -1.09 11.19 -2.88
N THR A 57 0.24 10.97 -2.89
CA THR A 57 0.87 9.99 -1.99
C THR A 57 0.72 10.37 -0.53
N GLY A 58 0.68 11.67 -0.18
CA GLY A 58 0.40 12.14 1.18
C GLY A 58 -1.00 11.74 1.69
N ARG A 59 -2.01 11.73 0.81
CA ARG A 59 -3.40 11.34 1.17
C ARG A 59 -3.58 9.83 1.26
N CYS A 60 -2.72 9.06 0.60
CA CYS A 60 -2.79 7.60 0.55
C CYS A 60 -1.89 6.94 1.60
N SER A 61 -0.82 7.62 2.04
CA SER A 61 0.12 7.09 3.02
C SER A 61 -0.58 6.72 4.33
N LEU A 62 -0.32 5.50 4.80
CA LEU A 62 -0.79 5.01 6.09
C LEU A 62 0.14 5.58 7.17
N ILE A 63 -0.21 6.77 7.66
CA ILE A 63 0.49 7.45 8.76
C ILE A 63 -0.26 7.22 10.08
N PRO A 64 0.45 7.23 11.22
CA PRO A 64 -0.18 7.06 12.53
C PRO A 64 -1.27 8.10 12.79
N ASP A 65 -2.26 7.73 13.59
CA ASP A 65 -3.32 8.60 14.10
C ASP A 65 -4.21 9.29 13.03
N GLU A 66 -4.19 8.79 11.79
CA GLU A 66 -5.07 9.27 10.74
C GLU A 66 -5.82 8.13 10.02
N ASP A 67 -7.13 8.33 9.83
CA ASP A 67 -7.94 7.41 9.06
C ASP A 67 -7.55 7.45 7.58
N ARG A 68 -7.35 6.25 7.02
CA ARG A 68 -6.94 6.03 5.63
C ARG A 68 -7.62 4.81 5.04
N LEU A 69 -7.96 4.89 3.75
CA LEU A 69 -8.49 3.77 3.00
C LEU A 69 -7.37 2.76 2.70
N ALA A 70 -7.62 1.50 3.00
CA ALA A 70 -6.67 0.42 2.78
C ALA A 70 -7.39 -0.87 2.35
N LEU A 71 -6.77 -1.58 1.41
CA LEU A 71 -7.09 -2.97 1.12
C LEU A 71 -6.36 -3.85 2.13
N SER A 72 -7.10 -4.65 2.88
CA SER A 72 -6.57 -5.48 3.96
C SER A 72 -6.68 -6.96 3.63
N PHE A 73 -5.57 -7.69 3.81
CA PHE A 73 -5.51 -9.14 3.71
C PHE A 73 -5.25 -9.72 5.09
N PHE A 74 -6.09 -10.65 5.52
CA PHE A 74 -5.90 -11.36 6.78
C PHE A 74 -5.46 -12.79 6.49
N LEU A 75 -4.30 -13.15 7.02
CA LEU A 75 -3.67 -14.45 6.88
C LEU A 75 -3.67 -15.13 8.25
N THR A 76 -4.06 -16.40 8.29
CA THR A 76 -3.84 -17.26 9.46
C THR A 76 -2.58 -18.06 9.21
N VAL A 77 -1.61 -17.96 10.11
CA VAL A 77 -0.27 -18.53 9.97
C VAL A 77 0.02 -19.41 11.18
N ASP A 78 0.41 -20.67 10.96
CA ASP A 78 0.84 -21.56 12.05
C ASP A 78 2.28 -21.29 12.51
N ASP A 79 2.72 -21.97 13.58
CA ASP A 79 4.09 -21.84 14.12
C ASP A 79 5.20 -22.26 13.13
N ARG A 80 4.84 -22.87 11.99
CA ARG A 80 5.75 -23.28 10.91
C ARG A 80 5.70 -22.32 9.72
N GLY A 81 4.93 -21.24 9.82
CA GLY A 81 4.77 -20.24 8.76
C GLY A 81 3.83 -20.66 7.63
N LYS A 82 2.94 -21.64 7.86
CA LYS A 82 1.96 -22.09 6.88
C LYS A 82 0.59 -21.48 7.06
#